data_AF-A0AAP0BZ92-F1
#
_entry.id   AF-A0AAP0BZ92-F1
#
_cell.length_a   1.000
_cell.length_b   1.000
_cell.length_c   1.000
_cell.angle_alpha   90.00
_cell.angle_beta   90.00
_cell.angle_gamma   90.00
#
_symmetry.space_group_name_H-M   'P 1'
#
loop_
_entity.id
_entity.type
_entity.pdbx_description
1 polymer ?
#
loop_
_entity_poly.entity_id
_entity_poly.type
_entity_poly.pdbx_seq_one_letter_code
_entity_poly.pdbx_strand_id
1 'polypeptide(L)'
;MSIAGKGKSYSDTPLTLIFHKHGVSELKIIDLPECSLAPATGELEQFSSIILSYIQPPNNILLNVLSASSDLSTSQSARMCWQVDGRDKHNLCVITKVDKWPETFDTVHGADTSNDIFYLRNNIGSEMLDEARGLEAGLFESHHVHS
;
A
#
# COMPACT_ATOMS: atom_id res chain seq x y z
N MET A 1 6.51 -11.08 -28.57
CA MET A 1 7.18 -11.52 -27.33
C MET A 1 6.34 -11.04 -26.16
N SER A 2 6.01 -11.90 -25.21
CA SER A 2 5.39 -11.48 -23.95
C SER A 2 6.46 -10.81 -23.08
N ILE A 3 6.13 -9.69 -22.43
CA ILE A 3 7.03 -8.96 -21.50
C ILE A 3 7.44 -9.85 -20.30
N ALA A 4 6.62 -10.85 -19.95
CA ALA A 4 6.94 -11.84 -18.92
C ALA A 4 7.65 -13.11 -19.47
N GLY A 5 7.77 -13.26 -20.79
CA GLY A 5 8.15 -14.52 -21.43
C GLY A 5 6.97 -15.50 -21.57
N LYS A 6 7.19 -16.65 -22.23
CA LYS A 6 6.19 -17.71 -22.32
C LYS A 6 6.19 -18.50 -21.00
N GLY A 7 5.07 -18.48 -20.27
CA GLY A 7 4.85 -19.35 -19.10
C GLY A 7 5.29 -18.81 -17.74
N LYS A 8 5.59 -17.50 -17.61
CA LYS A 8 5.78 -16.84 -16.30
C LYS A 8 4.66 -15.82 -16.07
N SER A 9 4.18 -15.72 -14.83
CA SER A 9 3.17 -14.73 -14.44
C SER A 9 3.77 -13.38 -14.04
N TYR A 10 5.06 -13.31 -13.70
CA TYR A 10 5.74 -12.09 -13.24
C TYR A 10 7.00 -11.78 -14.05
N SER A 11 7.20 -10.51 -14.36
CA SER A 11 8.43 -9.94 -14.94
C SER A 11 9.10 -9.04 -13.91
N ASP A 12 10.41 -9.15 -13.76
CA ASP A 12 11.24 -8.27 -12.93
C ASP A 12 11.66 -6.98 -13.67
N THR A 13 11.28 -6.85 -14.95
CA THR A 13 11.61 -5.70 -15.78
C THR A 13 10.74 -4.49 -15.39
N PRO A 14 11.30 -3.41 -14.83
CA PRO A 14 10.51 -2.27 -14.38
C PRO A 14 9.99 -1.45 -15.57
N LEU A 15 8.78 -0.91 -15.43
CA LEU A 15 8.26 0.15 -16.28
C LEU A 15 8.58 1.50 -15.63
N THR A 16 9.44 2.31 -16.26
CA THR A 16 9.88 3.59 -15.71
C THR A 16 9.21 4.76 -16.42
N LEU A 17 8.53 5.61 -15.64
CA LEU A 17 7.96 6.88 -16.09
C LEU A 17 8.73 8.03 -15.44
N ILE A 18 9.19 9.00 -16.24
CA ILE A 18 9.96 10.15 -15.75
C ILE A 18 9.15 11.42 -16.01
N PHE A 19 8.88 12.18 -14.95
CA PHE A 19 8.17 13.46 -14.99
C PHE A 19 9.13 14.58 -14.57
N HIS A 20 9.24 15.62 -15.39
CA HIS A 20 10.07 16.79 -15.07
C HIS A 20 9.18 17.98 -14.72
N LYS A 21 9.43 18.58 -13.56
CA LYS A 21 8.78 19.82 -13.11
C LYS A 21 9.82 20.72 -12.45
N HIS A 22 9.84 22.00 -12.80
CA HIS A 22 10.73 22.97 -12.16
C HIS A 22 10.27 23.27 -10.72
N GLY A 23 11.23 23.41 -9.81
CA GLY A 23 10.97 23.82 -8.42
C GLY A 23 10.45 22.69 -7.51
N VAL A 24 10.51 21.43 -7.94
CA VAL A 24 10.25 20.27 -7.06
C VAL A 24 11.53 19.45 -6.90
N SER A 25 11.70 18.86 -5.72
CA SER A 25 12.79 17.91 -5.45
C SER A 25 12.61 16.64 -6.27
N GLU A 26 13.71 15.96 -6.55
CA GLU A 26 13.69 14.65 -7.18
C GLU A 26 13.07 13.61 -6.21
N LEU A 27 12.05 12.90 -6.69
CA LEU A 27 11.36 11.85 -5.94
C LEU A 27 11.19 10.62 -6.84
N LYS A 28 11.46 9.43 -6.27
CA LYS A 28 11.23 8.15 -6.93
C LYS A 28 10.12 7.41 -6.21
N ILE A 29 9.04 7.11 -6.91
CA ILE A 29 7.94 6.28 -6.42
C ILE A 29 7.99 4.97 -7.19
N ILE A 30 7.99 3.85 -6.47
CA ILE A 30 7.97 2.52 -7.05
C ILE A 30 6.63 1.90 -6.68
N ASP A 31 5.81 1.63 -7.70
CA ASP A 31 4.60 0.83 -7.54
C ASP A 31 4.96 -0.65 -7.70
N LEU A 32 4.50 -1.47 -6.76
CA LEU A 32 4.82 -2.89 -6.69
C LEU A 32 3.55 -3.72 -6.90
N PRO A 33 3.65 -4.89 -7.55
CA PRO A 33 2.48 -5.71 -7.82
C PRO A 33 1.79 -6.15 -6.51
N GLU A 34 0.46 -6.17 -6.53
CA GLU A 34 -0.35 -6.49 -5.35
C GLU A 34 -0.16 -7.93 -4.89
N CYS A 35 0.00 -8.11 -3.57
CA CYS A 35 0.20 -9.39 -2.92
C CYS A 35 -1.14 -10.11 -2.61
N SER A 36 -2.10 -10.08 -3.53
CA SER A 36 -3.48 -10.59 -3.33
C SER A 36 -3.79 -11.86 -4.11
N LEU A 37 -3.07 -12.12 -5.20
CA LEU A 37 -3.14 -13.37 -5.94
C LEU A 37 -2.06 -14.29 -5.37
N ALA A 38 -2.45 -15.19 -4.46
CA ALA A 38 -1.60 -16.29 -4.05
C ALA A 38 -1.08 -16.97 -5.32
N PRO A 39 0.21 -16.79 -5.67
CA PRO A 39 0.71 -17.36 -6.91
C PRO A 39 0.59 -18.87 -6.81
N ALA A 40 0.44 -19.56 -7.94
CA ALA A 40 0.52 -21.03 -7.93
C ALA A 40 1.80 -21.43 -7.16
N THR A 41 1.79 -22.55 -6.44
CA THR A 41 2.75 -22.93 -5.38
C THR A 41 4.25 -22.82 -5.72
N GLY A 42 4.63 -22.60 -6.98
CA GLY A 42 6.01 -22.32 -7.42
C GLY A 42 6.33 -20.86 -7.81
N GLU A 43 5.35 -19.95 -7.86
CA GLU A 43 5.55 -18.54 -8.27
C GLU A 43 5.67 -17.57 -7.07
N LEU A 44 5.33 -18.02 -5.85
CA LEU A 44 5.34 -17.20 -4.64
C LEU A 44 6.76 -16.76 -4.24
N GLU A 45 7.75 -17.61 -4.46
CA GLU A 45 9.17 -17.26 -4.27
C GLU A 45 9.63 -16.22 -5.28
N GLN A 46 9.24 -16.36 -6.55
CA GLN A 46 9.58 -15.39 -7.60
C GLN A 46 8.95 -14.02 -7.30
N PHE A 47 7.67 -14.00 -6.94
CA PHE A 47 6.96 -12.79 -6.54
C PHE A 47 7.64 -12.12 -5.33
N SER A 48 7.87 -12.88 -4.25
CA SER A 48 8.48 -12.35 -3.02
C SER A 48 9.89 -11.82 -3.28
N SER A 49 10.67 -12.50 -4.12
CA SER A 49 12.02 -12.06 -4.51
C SER A 49 11.99 -10.70 -5.23
N ILE A 50 11.05 -10.48 -6.15
CA ILE A 50 10.87 -9.19 -6.83
C ILE A 50 10.56 -8.10 -5.81
N ILE A 51 9.56 -8.30 -4.94
CA ILE A 51 9.18 -7.31 -3.92
C ILE A 51 10.36 -6.99 -2.99
N LEU A 52 11.01 -8.02 -2.44
CA LEU A 52 12.14 -7.86 -1.52
C LEU A 52 13.31 -7.10 -2.16
N SER A 53 13.57 -7.28 -3.46
CA SER A 53 14.61 -6.52 -4.17
C SER A 53 14.39 -5.00 -4.15
N TYR A 54 13.13 -4.56 -4.05
CA TYR A 54 12.76 -3.14 -3.97
C TYR A 54 12.65 -2.63 -2.54
N ILE A 55 12.19 -3.44 -1.58
CA ILE A 55 11.95 -2.96 -0.21
C ILE A 55 13.14 -3.16 0.74
N GLN A 56 14.04 -4.12 0.48
CA GLN A 56 15.23 -4.39 1.33
C GLN A 56 16.32 -3.30 1.36
N PRO A 57 16.59 -2.54 0.29
CA PRO A 57 17.63 -1.53 0.33
C PRO A 57 17.39 -0.48 1.44
N PRO A 58 18.44 -0.07 2.18
CA PRO A 58 18.31 0.92 3.25
C PRO A 58 17.96 2.31 2.68
N ASN A 59 17.30 3.15 3.50
CA ASN A 59 16.83 4.51 3.16
C ASN A 59 15.61 4.58 2.23
N ASN A 60 14.91 3.47 1.99
CA ASN A 60 13.59 3.49 1.38
C ASN A 60 12.53 3.79 2.45
N ILE A 61 11.53 4.60 2.10
CA ILE A 61 10.30 4.73 2.89
C ILE A 61 9.31 3.71 2.36
N LEU A 62 8.85 2.83 3.23
CA LEU A 62 7.83 1.84 2.90
C LEU A 62 6.46 2.48 3.09
N LEU A 63 5.64 2.48 2.05
CA LEU A 63 4.25 2.90 2.11
C LEU A 63 3.35 1.66 2.05
N ASN A 64 2.96 1.13 3.21
CA ASN A 64 2.13 -0.05 3.27
C ASN A 64 0.65 0.34 3.20
N VAL A 65 0.05 0.16 2.01
CA VAL A 65 -1.36 0.47 1.76
C VAL A 65 -2.22 -0.75 2.08
N LEU A 66 -3.09 -0.63 3.08
CA LEU A 66 -4.00 -1.67 3.54
C LEU A 66 -5.44 -1.22 3.37
N SER A 67 -6.37 -2.17 3.23
CA SER A 67 -7.80 -1.88 3.12
C SER A 67 -8.44 -2.06 4.49
N ALA A 68 -9.25 -1.10 4.94
CA ALA A 68 -10.01 -1.20 6.20
C ALA A 68 -10.92 -2.43 6.23
N SER A 69 -11.44 -2.83 5.07
CA SER A 69 -12.32 -3.99 4.92
C SER A 69 -11.61 -5.36 4.95
N SER A 70 -10.28 -5.40 5.13
CA SER A 70 -9.47 -6.62 5.04
C SER A 70 -8.86 -6.97 6.40
N ASP A 71 -8.67 -8.25 6.68
CA ASP A 71 -7.99 -8.71 7.90
C ASP A 71 -6.49 -8.39 7.82
N LEU A 72 -6.09 -7.32 8.52
CA LEU A 72 -4.71 -6.83 8.56
C LEU A 72 -3.73 -7.87 9.08
N SER A 73 -4.16 -8.77 9.96
CA SER A 73 -3.30 -9.80 10.56
C SER A 73 -2.82 -10.84 9.54
N THR A 74 -3.59 -11.00 8.45
CA THR A 74 -3.27 -11.93 7.35
C THR A 74 -2.53 -11.26 6.20
N SER A 75 -2.35 -9.94 6.25
CA SER A 75 -1.73 -9.19 5.16
C SER A 75 -0.28 -9.59 4.93
N GLN A 76 0.01 -10.12 3.73
CA GLN A 76 1.37 -10.47 3.35
C GLN A 76 2.26 -9.22 3.19
N SER A 77 1.72 -8.09 2.73
CA SER A 77 2.48 -6.84 2.61
C SER A 77 2.92 -6.32 3.98
N ALA A 78 2.03 -6.37 4.99
CA ALA A 78 2.36 -5.99 6.36
C ALA A 78 3.46 -6.87 6.93
N ARG A 79 3.36 -8.19 6.73
CA ARG A 79 4.38 -9.16 7.17
C ARG A 79 5.73 -8.92 6.50
N MET A 80 5.76 -8.67 5.19
CA MET A 80 6.99 -8.38 4.45
C MET A 80 7.63 -7.06 4.91
N CYS A 81 6.83 -6.00 5.13
CA CYS A 81 7.34 -4.74 5.66
C CYS A 81 7.94 -4.91 7.05
N TRP A 82 7.29 -5.65 7.96
CA TRP A 82 7.83 -5.95 9.29
C TRP A 82 9.09 -6.80 9.25
N GLN A 83 9.22 -7.72 8.30
CA GLN A 83 10.44 -8.53 8.14
C GLN A 83 11.65 -7.69 7.73
N VAL A 84 11.44 -6.61 6.98
CA VAL A 84 12.51 -5.77 6.43
C VAL A 84 12.86 -4.61 7.34
N ASP A 85 11.85 -3.93 7.89
CA ASP A 85 12.02 -2.69 8.65
C ASP A 85 11.88 -2.90 10.18
N GLY A 86 11.59 -4.13 10.63
CA GLY A 86 11.44 -4.44 12.05
C GLY A 86 10.36 -3.57 12.74
N ARG A 87 10.75 -2.86 13.81
CA ARG A 87 9.93 -1.84 14.51
C ARG A 87 10.40 -0.40 14.22
N ASP A 88 11.23 -0.19 13.18
CA ASP A 88 11.78 1.12 12.85
C ASP A 88 10.78 2.03 12.10
N LYS A 89 11.13 3.32 12.02
CA LYS A 89 10.27 4.46 11.69
C LYS A 89 10.10 4.77 10.19
N HIS A 90 10.57 3.91 9.27
CA HIS A 90 10.51 4.21 7.83
C HIS A 90 9.31 3.56 7.13
N ASN A 91 8.43 2.91 7.88
CA ASN A 91 7.21 2.30 7.37
C ASN A 91 5.98 3.13 7.74
N LEU A 92 5.36 3.75 6.73
CA LEU A 92 4.10 4.47 6.84
C LEU A 92 2.94 3.53 6.51
N CYS A 93 1.98 3.43 7.41
CA CYS A 93 0.78 2.63 7.19
C CYS A 93 -0.33 3.52 6.63
N VAL A 94 -0.90 3.15 5.48
CA VAL A 94 -2.03 3.85 4.90
C VAL A 94 -3.24 2.93 4.89
N ILE A 95 -4.28 3.27 5.63
CA ILE A 95 -5.53 2.52 5.63
C ILE A 95 -6.52 3.18 4.67
N THR A 96 -6.94 2.43 3.67
CA THR A 96 -7.84 2.87 2.59
C THR A 96 -9.24 2.29 2.74
N LYS A 97 -10.19 2.79 1.95
CA LYS A 97 -11.61 2.34 1.96
C LYS A 97 -12.27 2.49 3.33
N VAL A 98 -11.90 3.55 4.05
CA VAL A 98 -12.43 3.89 5.38
C VAL A 98 -13.90 4.34 5.34
N ASP A 99 -14.49 4.50 4.17
CA ASP A 99 -15.95 4.61 4.01
C ASP A 99 -16.68 3.33 4.47
N LYS A 100 -16.00 2.18 4.53
CA LYS A 100 -16.54 0.88 4.99
C LYS A 100 -16.28 0.59 6.48
N TRP A 101 -15.74 1.56 7.19
CA TRP A 101 -15.18 1.47 8.53
C TRP A 101 -16.14 1.04 9.67
N PRO A 102 -17.47 1.28 9.64
CA PRO A 102 -18.35 0.83 10.74
C PRO A 102 -18.33 -0.68 11.02
N GLU A 103 -17.89 -1.50 10.06
CA GLU A 103 -17.84 -2.96 10.19
C GLU A 103 -16.51 -3.51 10.76
N THR A 104 -15.45 -2.70 10.88
CA THR A 104 -14.06 -3.22 11.00
C THR A 104 -13.15 -2.48 11.99
N PHE A 105 -13.69 -1.54 12.79
CA PHE A 105 -12.93 -0.66 13.69
C PHE A 105 -11.97 -1.37 14.66
N ASP A 106 -12.41 -2.49 15.24
CA ASP A 106 -11.65 -3.19 16.28
C ASP A 106 -10.38 -3.89 15.74
N THR A 107 -10.32 -4.18 14.43
CA THR A 107 -9.21 -4.92 13.82
C THR A 107 -7.98 -4.04 13.58
N VAL A 108 -8.17 -2.75 13.34
CA VAL A 108 -7.06 -1.80 13.05
C VAL A 108 -6.34 -1.39 14.32
N HIS A 109 -7.06 -1.21 15.43
CA HIS A 109 -6.49 -0.81 16.72
C HIS A 109 -5.66 -1.92 17.41
N GLY A 110 -5.84 -3.18 17.02
CA GLY A 110 -5.08 -4.31 17.56
C GLY A 110 -3.72 -4.55 16.90
N ALA A 111 -3.45 -3.90 15.75
CA ALA A 111 -2.14 -3.98 15.11
C ALA A 111 -1.21 -2.97 15.83
N ASP A 112 -0.41 -3.51 16.75
CA ASP A 112 0.71 -2.83 17.43
C ASP A 112 1.71 -2.31 16.39
N THR A 113 1.33 -1.21 15.74
CA THR A 113 2.08 -0.54 14.69
C THR A 113 2.68 0.68 15.34
N SER A 114 3.98 0.61 15.61
CA SER A 114 4.81 1.69 16.13
C SER A 114 4.93 2.90 15.18
N ASN A 115 4.02 3.04 14.21
CA ASN A 115 4.19 3.77 12.97
C ASN A 115 3.07 4.80 12.78
N ASP A 116 3.37 5.88 12.07
CA ASP A 116 2.37 6.86 11.66
C ASP A 116 1.36 6.18 10.72
N ILE A 117 0.09 6.15 11.16
CA ILE A 117 -1.04 5.60 10.39
C ILE A 117 -1.80 6.77 9.75
N PHE A 118 -1.99 6.69 8.44
CA PHE A 118 -2.81 7.63 7.69
C PHE A 118 -4.08 6.95 7.20
N TYR A 119 -5.21 7.62 7.35
CA TYR A 119 -6.50 7.12 6.89
C TYR A 119 -6.91 7.86 5.63
N LEU A 120 -7.33 7.13 4.58
CA LEU A 120 -7.69 7.72 3.29
C LEU A 120 -9.01 7.15 2.77
N ARG A 121 -9.87 8.06 2.31
CA ARG A 121 -11.04 7.69 1.50
C ARG A 121 -10.67 7.77 0.02
N ASN A 122 -10.65 6.62 -0.64
CA ASN A 122 -10.42 6.59 -2.10
C ASN A 122 -11.64 7.11 -2.86
N ASN A 123 -11.42 7.63 -4.06
CA ASN A 123 -12.51 8.05 -4.95
C ASN A 123 -13.38 6.84 -5.33
N ILE A 124 -14.70 6.94 -5.18
CA ILE A 124 -15.62 5.82 -5.47
C ILE A 124 -16.40 6.11 -6.76
N GLY A 125 -16.36 5.17 -7.70
CA GLY A 125 -17.12 5.29 -8.96
C GLY A 125 -16.65 6.48 -9.80
N SER A 126 -17.57 7.39 -10.11
CA SER A 126 -17.36 8.56 -10.97
C SER A 126 -17.45 9.90 -10.24
N GLU A 127 -17.18 9.89 -8.93
CA GLU A 127 -17.10 11.09 -8.09
C GLU A 127 -16.13 12.14 -8.66
N MET A 128 -16.53 13.42 -8.61
CA MET A 128 -15.65 14.54 -8.91
C MET A 128 -14.71 14.83 -7.73
N LEU A 129 -13.53 15.41 -8.00
CA LEU A 129 -12.53 15.67 -6.96
C LEU A 129 -13.06 16.49 -5.78
N ASP A 130 -13.85 17.54 -6.05
CA ASP A 130 -14.39 18.41 -5.00
C ASP A 130 -15.47 17.70 -4.16
N GLU A 131 -16.27 16.85 -4.79
CA GLU A 131 -17.26 16.01 -4.11
C GLU A 131 -16.56 14.97 -3.22
N ALA A 132 -15.54 14.30 -3.75
CA ALA A 132 -14.75 13.31 -3.02
C ALA A 132 -14.09 13.91 -1.77
N ARG A 133 -13.57 15.14 -1.88
CA ARG A 133 -12.99 15.90 -0.75
C ARG A 133 -14.03 16.28 0.30
N GLY A 134 -15.23 16.69 -0.11
CA GLY A 134 -16.31 17.01 0.82
C GLY A 134 -16.78 15.79 1.61
N LEU A 135 -16.90 14.64 0.94
CA LEU A 135 -17.25 13.36 1.58
C LEU A 135 -16.16 12.86 2.52
N GLU A 136 -14.88 13.00 2.13
CA GLU A 136 -13.74 12.68 2.98
C GLU A 136 -13.73 13.52 4.27
N ALA A 137 -13.87 14.85 4.15
CA ALA A 137 -13.92 15.74 5.31
C ALA A 137 -15.07 15.39 6.26
N GLY A 138 -16.28 15.18 5.74
CA GLY A 138 -17.44 14.79 6.56
C GLY A 138 -17.27 13.43 7.25
N LEU A 139 -16.55 12.49 6.63
CA LEU A 139 -16.26 11.19 7.22
C LEU A 139 -15.33 11.32 8.44
N PHE A 140 -14.27 12.12 8.34
CA PHE A 140 -13.31 12.33 9.44
C PHE A 140 -13.79 13.30 10.52
N GLU A 141 -14.73 14.19 10.23
CA GLU A 141 -15.38 14.99 11.28
C GLU A 141 -16.35 14.14 12.12
N SER A 142 -17.04 13.17 11.49
CA SER A 142 -18.03 12.32 12.16
C SER A 142 -17.43 11.17 12.95
N HIS A 143 -16.20 10.74 12.64
CA HIS A 143 -15.48 9.69 13.34
C HIS A 143 -14.28 10.30 14.07
N HIS A 144 -14.01 9.93 15.33
CA HIS A 144 -12.86 10.42 16.10
C HIS A 144 -11.49 9.88 15.61
N VAL A 145 -11.30 9.77 14.30
CA VAL A 145 -10.05 9.35 13.66
C VAL A 145 -9.36 10.63 13.18
N HIS A 146 -8.34 11.06 13.92
CA HIS A 146 -7.61 12.27 13.59
C HIS A 146 -6.73 12.04 12.34
N SER A 147 -6.86 12.94 11.37
CA SER A 147 -6.00 13.08 10.17
C SER A 147 -4.61 13.61 10.52
#